data_AF-A0A7C5P9A6-F1
#
_entry.id   AF-A0A7C5P9A6-F1
#
_cell.length_a   1.000
_cell.length_b   1.000
_cell.length_c   1.000
_cell.angle_alpha   90.00
_cell.angle_beta   90.00
_cell.angle_gamma   90.00
#
_symmetry.space_group_name_H-M   'P 1'
#
loop_
_entity.id
_entity.type
_entity.pdbx_description
1 polymer ?
#
loop_
_entity_poly.entity_id
_entity_poly.type
_entity_poly.pdbx_seq_one_letter_code
_entity_poly.pdbx_strand_id
1 'polypeptide(L)'
;MEEVYFLTFREARMLLLSKGEVRVNLDLRKTNRSHAVIIEEDKAVFPDGSKVEKDVLKKIARDEDTVYFLRKGHLYKAAIAAGGFYKLVPTIPPTIEINGIRMHRTKDTNPLKDTRNKIETVNPKEGELVLDTCMGLGYTAIESAKRG
;
A
#
# COMPACT_ATOMS: atom_id res chain seq x y z
N MET A 1 7.34 -10.29 -15.31
CA MET A 1 7.70 -9.33 -14.24
C MET A 1 7.99 -10.13 -13.00
N GLU A 2 9.07 -9.82 -12.28
CA GLU A 2 9.34 -10.42 -10.97
C GLU A 2 8.20 -10.05 -10.01
N GLU A 3 7.67 -11.03 -9.27
CA GLU A 3 6.56 -10.81 -8.34
C GLU A 3 7.08 -10.07 -7.10
N VAL A 4 6.34 -9.05 -6.66
CA VAL A 4 6.65 -8.23 -5.49
C VAL A 4 5.47 -8.30 -4.55
N TYR A 5 5.72 -8.63 -3.29
CA TYR A 5 4.67 -8.73 -2.27
C TYR A 5 4.77 -7.57 -1.31
N PHE A 6 3.68 -6.82 -1.16
CA PHE A 6 3.60 -5.72 -0.20
C PHE A 6 2.99 -6.19 1.11
N LEU A 7 3.58 -5.70 2.21
CA LEU A 7 3.18 -6.02 3.58
C LEU A 7 2.99 -4.72 4.36
N THR A 8 1.91 -4.67 5.13
CA THR A 8 1.71 -3.64 6.16
C THR A 8 1.60 -4.30 7.52
N PHE A 9 1.45 -3.50 8.58
CA PHE A 9 1.13 -4.01 9.91
C PHE A 9 -0.09 -4.94 9.92
N ARG A 10 -1.05 -4.78 9.01
CA ARG A 10 -2.30 -5.57 8.95
C ARG A 10 -2.03 -7.00 8.50
N GLU A 11 -1.34 -7.16 7.37
CA GLU A 11 -0.96 -8.48 6.87
C GLU A 11 -0.02 -9.16 7.88
N ALA A 12 0.95 -8.43 8.44
CA ALA A 12 1.84 -8.99 9.46
C ALA A 12 1.08 -9.51 10.70
N ARG A 13 0.11 -8.74 11.23
CA ARG A 13 -0.75 -9.18 12.34
C ARG A 13 -1.58 -10.41 11.96
N MET A 14 -2.16 -10.43 10.77
CA MET A 14 -2.94 -11.57 10.29
C MET A 14 -2.08 -12.84 10.20
N LEU A 15 -0.89 -12.74 9.62
CA LEU A 15 0.05 -13.87 9.50
C LEU A 15 0.51 -14.39 10.86
N LEU A 16 0.76 -13.50 11.83
CA LEU A 16 1.17 -13.87 13.19
C LEU A 16 0.07 -14.59 14.00
N LEU A 17 -1.20 -14.29 13.73
CA LEU A 17 -2.35 -14.88 14.44
C LEU A 17 -2.84 -16.20 13.81
N SER A 18 -2.28 -16.58 12.67
CA SER A 18 -2.76 -17.72 11.89
C SER A 18 -1.83 -18.94 11.99
N LYS A 19 -2.32 -20.10 11.54
CA LYS A 19 -1.56 -21.36 11.42
C LYS A 19 -1.88 -22.02 10.08
N GLY A 20 -0.92 -22.75 9.52
CA GLY A 20 -1.10 -23.41 8.23
C GLY A 20 -1.18 -22.41 7.08
N GLU A 21 -2.03 -22.67 6.08
CA GLU A 21 -2.20 -21.78 4.93
C GLU A 21 -3.15 -20.61 5.24
N VAL A 22 -2.74 -19.40 4.87
CA VAL A 22 -3.51 -18.16 5.05
C VAL A 22 -3.58 -17.40 3.73
N ARG A 23 -4.76 -16.93 3.36
CA ARG A 23 -4.93 -16.09 2.17
C ARG A 23 -4.88 -14.60 2.52
N VAL A 24 -3.87 -13.91 2.01
CA VAL A 24 -3.66 -12.46 2.26
C VAL A 24 -3.55 -11.68 0.95
N ASN A 25 -4.00 -10.43 0.96
CA ASN A 25 -3.76 -9.53 -0.16
C ASN A 25 -2.36 -8.92 -0.03
N LEU A 26 -1.54 -9.04 -1.08
CA LEU A 26 -0.13 -8.62 -1.07
C LEU A 26 0.14 -7.52 -2.11
N ASP A 27 -0.89 -6.76 -2.48
CA ASP A 27 -0.80 -5.69 -3.49
C ASP A 27 -1.39 -4.35 -3.01
N LEU A 28 -1.43 -4.15 -1.69
CA LEU A 28 -1.96 -2.95 -1.04
C LEU A 28 -3.44 -2.68 -1.35
N ARG A 29 -4.22 -3.75 -1.57
CA ARG A 29 -5.63 -3.69 -1.98
C ARG A 29 -5.83 -2.97 -3.32
N LYS A 30 -4.80 -2.96 -4.18
CA LYS A 30 -4.94 -2.46 -5.56
C LYS A 30 -5.90 -3.36 -6.34
N THR A 31 -5.87 -4.67 -6.08
CA THR A 31 -6.83 -5.63 -6.62
C THR A 31 -7.46 -6.44 -5.48
N ASN A 32 -8.46 -7.27 -5.80
CA ASN A 32 -9.02 -8.24 -4.86
C ASN A 32 -8.24 -9.58 -4.85
N ARG A 33 -7.07 -9.66 -5.51
CA ARG A 33 -6.25 -10.88 -5.54
C ARG A 33 -5.73 -11.18 -4.14
N SER A 34 -5.81 -12.45 -3.75
CA SER A 34 -5.21 -12.98 -2.52
C SER A 34 -4.19 -14.05 -2.87
N HIS A 35 -3.14 -14.15 -2.06
CA HIS A 35 -2.05 -15.10 -2.19
C HIS A 35 -2.05 -16.02 -0.97
N ALA A 36 -1.76 -17.31 -1.19
CA ALA A 36 -1.54 -18.25 -0.13
C ALA A 36 -0.15 -18.02 0.49
N VAL A 37 -0.11 -17.84 1.80
CA VAL A 37 1.12 -17.75 2.60
C VAL A 37 1.06 -18.86 3.63
N ILE A 38 2.10 -19.69 3.68
CA ILE A 38 2.17 -20.83 4.60
C ILE A 38 2.85 -20.35 5.89
N ILE A 39 2.17 -20.51 7.02
CA ILE A 39 2.70 -20.19 8.34
C ILE A 39 3.32 -21.45 8.95
N GLU A 40 4.64 -21.44 9.06
CA GLU A 40 5.42 -22.44 9.79
C GLU A 40 5.62 -22.01 11.26
N GLU A 41 6.39 -22.78 12.03
CA GLU A 41 6.65 -22.51 13.45
C GLU A 41 7.36 -21.16 13.67
N ASP A 42 8.38 -20.85 12.86
CA ASP A 42 9.29 -19.72 13.02
C ASP A 42 9.18 -18.65 11.92
N LYS A 43 8.46 -18.93 10.82
CA LYS A 43 8.43 -18.07 9.63
C LYS A 43 7.14 -18.17 8.83
N ALA A 44 6.95 -17.22 7.91
CA ALA A 44 5.94 -17.25 6.86
C ALA A 44 6.60 -17.47 5.50
N VAL A 45 6.06 -18.39 4.70
CA VAL A 45 6.54 -18.73 3.35
C VAL A 45 5.58 -18.17 2.32
N PHE A 46 6.09 -17.31 1.45
CA PHE A 46 5.35 -16.60 0.40
C PHE A 46 5.29 -17.44 -0.89
N PRO A 47 4.42 -17.09 -1.86
CA PRO A 47 4.18 -17.94 -3.04
C PRO A 47 5.40 -18.18 -3.93
N ASP A 48 6.39 -17.28 -3.92
CA ASP A 48 7.66 -17.45 -4.64
C ASP A 48 8.69 -18.28 -3.86
N GLY A 49 8.30 -18.85 -2.71
CA GLY A 49 9.17 -19.58 -1.79
C GLY A 49 10.01 -18.69 -0.87
N SER A 50 9.90 -17.36 -0.98
CA SER A 50 10.59 -16.45 -0.06
C SER A 50 10.04 -16.58 1.37
N LYS A 51 10.91 -16.31 2.34
CA LYS A 51 10.64 -16.57 3.75
C LYS A 51 10.80 -15.28 4.55
N VAL A 52 9.85 -15.01 5.44
CA VAL A 52 9.94 -13.91 6.41
C VAL A 52 9.78 -14.49 7.81
N GLU A 53 10.82 -14.32 8.64
CA GLU A 53 10.81 -14.77 10.02
C GLU A 53 9.69 -14.09 10.83
N LYS A 54 9.11 -14.82 11.78
CA LYS A 54 8.06 -14.28 12.66
C LYS A 54 8.56 -13.09 13.49
N ASP A 55 9.83 -13.05 13.85
CA ASP A 55 10.39 -11.90 14.56
C ASP A 55 10.45 -10.64 13.70
N VAL A 56 10.66 -10.79 12.38
CA VAL A 56 10.52 -9.69 11.43
C VAL A 56 9.05 -9.29 11.27
N LEU A 57 8.13 -10.24 11.16
CA LEU A 57 6.69 -9.96 11.14
C LEU A 57 6.22 -9.22 12.40
N LYS A 58 6.74 -9.57 13.59
CA LYS A 58 6.45 -8.85 14.84
C LYS A 58 6.89 -7.38 14.77
N LYS A 59 8.03 -7.10 14.13
CA LYS A 59 8.50 -5.71 13.91
C LYS A 59 7.55 -4.97 12.97
N ILE A 60 7.17 -5.57 11.82
CA ILE A 60 6.22 -4.97 10.88
C ILE A 60 4.85 -4.75 11.54
N ALA A 61 4.38 -5.69 12.35
CA ALA A 61 3.10 -5.60 13.05
C ALA A 61 3.02 -4.43 14.06
N ARG A 62 4.17 -3.88 14.48
CA ARG A 62 4.28 -2.70 15.37
C ARG A 62 4.50 -1.40 14.60
N ASP A 63 4.97 -1.46 13.35
CA ASP A 63 5.20 -0.30 12.49
C ASP A 63 3.93 0.00 11.67
N GLU A 64 3.03 0.82 12.23
CA GLU A 64 1.76 1.18 11.59
C GLU A 64 1.89 2.25 10.50
N ASP A 65 3.07 2.82 10.28
CA ASP A 65 3.28 3.96 9.38
C ASP A 65 4.06 3.60 8.10
N THR A 66 4.59 2.38 8.00
CA THR A 66 5.46 1.97 6.91
C THR A 66 4.86 0.82 6.11
N VAL A 67 4.88 0.95 4.78
CA VAL A 67 4.71 -0.19 3.87
C VAL A 67 6.06 -0.87 3.66
N TYR A 68 6.07 -2.20 3.67
CA TYR A 68 7.21 -3.04 3.32
C TYR A 68 6.94 -3.76 2.01
N PHE A 69 8.00 -4.15 1.31
CA PHE A 69 7.89 -5.03 0.16
C PHE A 69 8.96 -6.11 0.19
N LEU A 70 8.56 -7.32 -0.20
CA LEU A 70 9.39 -8.50 -0.34
C LEU A 70 9.70 -8.69 -1.82
N ARG A 71 10.99 -8.74 -2.15
CA ARG A 71 11.48 -8.91 -3.51
C ARG A 71 12.74 -9.77 -3.49
N LYS A 72 12.76 -10.86 -4.25
CA LYS A 72 13.89 -11.81 -4.34
C LYS A 72 14.35 -12.33 -2.97
N GLY A 73 13.41 -12.65 -2.08
CA GLY A 73 13.74 -13.11 -0.72
C GLY A 73 14.24 -12.01 0.24
N HIS A 74 14.35 -10.76 -0.22
CA HIS A 74 14.77 -9.64 0.61
C HIS A 74 13.61 -8.72 0.92
N LEU A 75 13.49 -8.34 2.19
CA LEU A 75 12.47 -7.43 2.69
C LEU A 75 13.03 -6.00 2.76
N TYR A 76 12.29 -5.06 2.19
CA TYR A 76 12.65 -3.65 2.15
C TYR A 76 11.52 -2.78 2.71
N LYS A 77 11.88 -1.62 3.25
CA LYS A 77 10.90 -0.55 3.46
C LYS A 77 10.58 0.09 2.11
N ALA A 78 9.32 0.38 1.83
CA ALA A 78 8.88 1.19 0.69
C ALA A 78 9.16 2.67 0.99
N ALA A 79 10.44 3.00 1.14
CA ALA A 79 10.93 4.33 1.46
C ALA A 79 12.27 4.59 0.74
N ILE A 80 12.52 5.84 0.39
CA ILE A 80 13.74 6.30 -0.29
C ILE A 80 14.22 7.57 0.40
N ALA A 81 15.52 7.62 0.71
CA ALA A 81 16.22 8.80 1.19
C ALA A 81 17.15 9.32 0.09
N ALA A 82 16.76 10.39 -0.61
CA ALA A 82 17.51 10.98 -1.72
C ALA A 82 17.22 12.49 -1.80
N GLY A 83 18.03 13.31 -1.12
CA GLY A 83 17.79 14.76 -0.98
C GLY A 83 16.56 15.14 -0.13
N GLY A 84 15.69 14.17 0.15
CA GLY A 84 14.57 14.22 1.07
C GLY A 84 14.16 12.80 1.44
N PHE A 85 13.14 12.65 2.28
CA PHE A 85 12.64 11.36 2.74
C PHE A 85 11.23 11.11 2.21
N TYR A 86 11.07 10.04 1.45
CA TYR A 86 9.82 9.64 0.82
C TYR A 86 9.46 8.26 1.35
N LYS A 87 8.23 8.07 1.84
CA LYS A 87 7.74 6.75 2.23
C LYS A 87 6.29 6.52 1.84
N LEU A 88 5.95 5.26 1.60
CA LEU A 88 4.56 4.85 1.43
C LEU A 88 3.93 4.51 2.78
N VAL A 89 2.75 5.08 3.04
CA VAL A 89 2.00 4.95 4.30
C VAL A 89 0.83 3.99 4.09
N PRO A 90 0.57 3.05 5.02
CA PRO A 90 -0.36 1.93 4.85
C PRO A 90 -1.85 2.30 5.08
N THR A 91 -2.34 3.34 4.39
CA THR A 91 -3.78 3.62 4.28
C THR A 91 -4.43 2.75 3.19
N ILE A 92 -5.76 2.73 3.10
CA ILE A 92 -6.49 2.10 1.98
C ILE A 92 -7.29 3.15 1.21
N PRO A 93 -6.93 3.46 -0.04
CA PRO A 93 -5.66 3.08 -0.68
C PRO A 93 -4.46 3.79 -0.01
N PRO A 94 -3.21 3.39 -0.28
CA PRO A 94 -2.03 3.98 0.37
C PRO A 94 -1.90 5.49 0.07
N THR A 95 -1.07 6.19 0.85
CA THR A 95 -0.64 7.55 0.53
C THR A 95 0.88 7.62 0.56
N ILE A 96 1.46 8.60 -0.12
CA ILE A 96 2.86 8.95 0.05
C ILE A 96 3.01 10.04 1.13
N GLU A 97 4.09 9.94 1.89
CA GLU A 97 4.60 10.97 2.78
C GLU A 97 5.92 11.48 2.22
N ILE A 98 6.06 12.81 2.15
CA ILE A 98 7.24 13.52 1.65
C ILE A 98 7.72 14.44 2.77
N ASN A 99 8.93 14.22 3.26
CA ASN A 99 9.54 14.97 4.35
C ASN A 99 8.62 15.12 5.58
N GLY A 100 7.94 14.02 5.96
CA GLY A 100 7.02 13.99 7.10
C GLY A 100 5.60 14.50 6.81
N ILE A 101 5.33 15.01 5.61
CA ILE A 101 4.01 15.54 5.23
C ILE A 101 3.27 14.52 4.35
N ARG A 102 2.09 14.10 4.79
CA ARG A 102 1.20 13.22 4.01
C ARG A 102 0.56 14.01 2.87
N MET A 103 0.64 13.49 1.65
CA MET A 103 0.12 14.18 0.46
C MET A 103 -1.41 14.09 0.31
N HIS A 104 -2.06 13.10 0.93
CA HIS A 104 -3.52 12.97 0.92
C HIS A 104 -4.11 13.13 2.31
N ARG A 105 -5.37 13.58 2.36
CA ARG A 105 -6.11 13.64 3.61
C ARG A 105 -6.39 12.21 4.12
N THR A 106 -5.98 11.96 5.36
CA THR A 106 -6.15 10.66 6.05
C THR A 106 -6.89 10.79 7.38
N LYS A 107 -7.19 12.03 7.81
CA LYS A 107 -7.97 12.32 9.01
C LYS A 107 -9.47 12.33 8.68
N ASP A 108 -10.23 11.47 9.37
CA ASP A 108 -11.68 11.30 9.22
C ASP A 108 -12.15 10.90 7.81
N THR A 109 -11.23 10.45 6.96
CA THR A 109 -11.47 10.00 5.58
C THR A 109 -10.30 9.13 5.11
N ASN A 110 -10.34 8.67 3.86
CA ASN A 110 -9.22 8.02 3.19
C ASN A 110 -8.87 8.75 1.88
N PRO A 111 -7.68 8.49 1.28
CA PRO A 111 -7.23 9.19 0.10
C PRO A 111 -8.22 9.15 -1.07
N LEU A 112 -8.86 8.00 -1.33
CA LEU A 112 -9.79 7.85 -2.45
C LEU A 112 -11.11 8.57 -2.20
N LYS A 113 -11.67 8.47 -0.99
CA LYS A 113 -12.91 9.17 -0.62
C LYS A 113 -12.73 10.68 -0.71
N ASP A 114 -11.63 11.21 -0.18
CA ASP A 114 -11.30 12.64 -0.29
C ASP A 114 -11.16 13.08 -1.75
N THR A 115 -10.48 12.27 -2.56
CA THR A 115 -10.34 12.51 -4.01
C THR A 115 -11.69 12.59 -4.70
N ARG A 116 -12.58 11.62 -4.46
CA ARG A 116 -13.92 11.61 -5.07
C ARG A 116 -14.73 12.84 -4.70
N ASN A 117 -14.72 13.23 -3.43
CA ASN A 117 -15.41 14.44 -2.99
C ASN A 117 -14.91 15.69 -3.75
N LYS A 118 -13.59 15.80 -3.97
CA LYS A 118 -12.99 16.89 -4.74
C LYS A 118 -13.42 16.85 -6.21
N ILE A 119 -13.36 15.68 -6.85
CA ILE A 119 -13.78 15.50 -8.24
C ILE A 119 -15.27 15.76 -8.42
N GLU A 120 -16.12 15.34 -7.48
CA GLU A 120 -17.55 15.63 -7.49
C GLU A 120 -17.85 17.11 -7.34
N THR A 121 -17.05 17.84 -6.55
CA THR A 121 -17.17 19.29 -6.39
C THR A 121 -16.80 20.04 -7.67
N VAL A 122 -15.70 19.65 -8.33
CA VAL A 122 -15.27 20.26 -9.60
C VAL A 122 -16.18 19.85 -10.75
N ASN A 123 -16.66 18.60 -10.73
CA ASN A 123 -17.58 18.00 -11.70
C ASN A 123 -17.13 18.11 -13.17
N PRO A 124 -15.91 17.68 -13.52
CA PRO A 124 -15.40 17.75 -14.89
C PRO A 124 -16.31 16.96 -15.84
N LYS A 125 -16.46 17.48 -17.07
CA LYS A 125 -17.34 16.96 -18.12
C LYS A 125 -16.57 16.27 -19.21
N GLU A 126 -17.29 15.40 -19.92
CA GLU A 126 -16.76 14.67 -21.07
C GLU A 126 -16.14 15.64 -22.08
N GLY A 127 -14.88 15.39 -22.43
CA GLY A 127 -14.13 16.19 -23.40
C GLY A 127 -13.49 17.47 -22.85
N GLU A 128 -13.61 17.75 -21.55
CA GLU A 128 -12.87 18.84 -20.92
C GLU A 128 -11.39 18.49 -20.73
N LEU A 129 -10.51 19.46 -20.95
CA LEU A 129 -9.08 19.32 -20.68
C LEU A 129 -8.79 19.68 -19.22
N VAL A 130 -8.40 18.68 -18.43
CA VAL A 130 -8.04 18.84 -17.02
C VAL A 130 -6.53 18.66 -16.83
N LEU A 131 -5.88 19.60 -16.13
CA LEU A 131 -4.47 19.52 -15.75
C LEU A 131 -4.33 19.08 -14.28
N ASP A 132 -3.72 17.92 -14.04
CA ASP A 132 -3.26 17.49 -12.71
C ASP A 132 -1.81 17.95 -12.52
N THR A 133 -1.59 18.91 -11.61
CA THR A 133 -0.28 19.55 -11.46
C THR A 133 0.66 18.87 -10.46
N CYS A 134 0.20 17.93 -9.62
CA CYS A 134 0.98 17.06 -8.71
C CYS A 134 0.12 16.49 -7.54
N MET A 135 -1.03 15.86 -7.81
CA MET A 135 -1.93 15.34 -6.75
C MET A 135 -1.51 13.96 -6.19
N GLY A 136 -0.22 13.82 -5.83
CA GLY A 136 0.31 12.67 -5.10
C GLY A 136 0.43 11.39 -5.94
N LEU A 137 -0.38 10.38 -5.62
CA LEU A 137 -0.34 9.06 -6.29
C LEU A 137 -1.21 9.00 -7.56
N GLY A 138 -1.76 10.14 -7.98
CA GLY A 138 -2.56 10.25 -9.21
C GLY A 138 -4.02 9.87 -9.06
N TYR A 139 -4.55 9.79 -7.83
CA TYR A 139 -5.97 9.47 -7.62
C TYR A 139 -6.89 10.48 -8.29
N THR A 140 -6.55 11.76 -8.24
CA THR A 140 -7.32 12.83 -8.91
C THR A 140 -7.35 12.62 -10.41
N ALA A 141 -6.19 12.49 -11.08
CA ALA A 141 -6.13 12.18 -12.51
C ALA A 141 -6.94 10.92 -12.89
N ILE A 142 -6.80 9.83 -12.12
CA ILE A 142 -7.53 8.57 -12.37
C ILE A 142 -9.05 8.75 -12.24
N GLU A 143 -9.52 9.43 -11.19
CA GLU A 143 -10.97 9.64 -10.99
C GLU A 143 -11.53 10.70 -11.96
N SER A 144 -10.77 11.71 -12.35
CA SER A 144 -11.13 12.67 -13.41
C SER A 144 -11.29 11.98 -14.77
N ALA A 145 -10.34 11.13 -15.17
CA ALA A 145 -10.39 10.43 -16.45
C ALA A 145 -11.59 9.48 -16.59
N LYS A 146 -12.20 9.06 -15.48
CA LYS A 146 -13.45 8.27 -15.49
C LYS A 146 -14.69 9.10 -15.85
N ARG A 147 -14.58 10.43 -15.97
CA ARG A 147 -15.69 11.33 -16.30
C ARG A 147 -15.85 11.63 -17.79
N GLY A 148 -14.98 11.08 -18.63
CA GLY A 148 -14.99 11.27 -20.09
C GLY A 148 -13.90 12.23 -20.54
#